data_AF-A0A0G0QLC5-F1
#
_entry.id   AF-A0A0G0QLC5-F1
#
_cell.length_a   1.000
_cell.length_b   1.000
_cell.length_c   1.000
_cell.angle_alpha   90.00
_cell.angle_beta   90.00
_cell.angle_gamma   90.00
#
_symmetry.space_group_name_H-M   'P 1'
#
loop_
_entity.id
_entity.type
_entity.pdbx_description
1 polymer ?
#
loop_
_entity_poly.entity_id
_entity_poly.type
_entity_poly.pdbx_seq_one_letter_code
_entity_poly.pdbx_strand_id
1 'polypeptide(L)' 'MLKPLRVNNQIRVPQVAVIDDEGNQLGTMDTLDALKLAKDKELDLVEVNPNSQPPMAKIMDYGKYIYQKEKNRI' A
#
# COMPACT_ATOMS: atom_id res chain seq x y z
N MET A 1 19.73 -2.54 4.40
CA MET A 1 18.55 -1.64 4.31
C MET A 1 17.34 -2.43 3.81
N LEU A 2 16.14 -2.11 4.29
CA LEU A 2 14.90 -2.57 3.65
C LEU A 2 14.80 -1.90 2.29
N LYS A 3 14.43 -2.66 1.25
CA LYS A 3 14.15 -2.05 -0.06
C LYS A 3 12.88 -1.19 0.11
N PRO A 4 12.90 0.10 -0.26
CA PRO A 4 11.74 0.96 -0.12
C PRO A 4 10.59 0.38 -0.96
N LEU A 5 9.39 0.37 -0.38
CA LEU A 5 8.17 -0.06 -1.06
C LEU A 5 7.70 1.08 -1.96
N ARG A 6 7.01 0.73 -3.06
CA ARG A 6 6.34 1.76 -3.86
C ARG A 6 5.16 2.30 -3.09
N VAL A 7 5.03 3.62 -3.07
CA VAL A 7 3.97 4.31 -2.35
C VAL A 7 3.29 5.37 -3.21
N ASN A 8 1.97 5.48 -3.07
CA ASN A 8 1.13 6.46 -3.73
C ASN A 8 1.42 6.53 -5.25
N ASN A 9 1.80 7.71 -5.75
CA ASN A 9 2.07 7.98 -7.15
C ASN A 9 3.26 7.18 -7.74
N GLN A 10 4.02 6.45 -6.93
CA GLN A 10 5.06 5.53 -7.43
C GLN A 10 4.46 4.23 -8.00
N ILE A 11 3.22 3.90 -7.65
CA ILE A 11 2.47 2.79 -8.21
C ILE A 11 1.96 3.23 -9.59
N ARG A 12 2.46 2.58 -10.65
CA ARG A 12 2.19 2.95 -12.06
C ARG A 12 1.27 1.98 -12.79
N VAL A 13 0.88 0.88 -12.16
CA VAL A 13 -0.04 -0.09 -12.75
C VAL A 13 -1.46 0.47 -12.81
N PRO A 14 -2.29 0.04 -13.76
CA PRO A 14 -3.66 0.53 -13.86
C PRO A 14 -4.54 0.01 -12.72
N GLN A 15 -4.32 -1.21 -12.25
CA GLN A 15 -5.15 -1.87 -11.24
C GLN A 15 -4.32 -2.51 -10.13
N VAL A 16 -4.89 -2.55 -8.93
CA VAL A 16 -4.29 -3.13 -7.72
C VAL A 16 -5.34 -3.91 -6.94
N ALA A 17 -4.91 -5.00 -6.28
CA ALA A 17 -5.72 -5.65 -5.25
C ALA A 17 -5.51 -4.89 -3.92
N VAL A 18 -6.59 -4.38 -3.33
CA VAL A 18 -6.52 -3.47 -2.19
C VAL A 18 -6.91 -4.15 -0.89
N ILE A 19 -6.09 -3.93 0.14
CA ILE A 19 -6.40 -4.20 1.54
C ILE A 19 -6.55 -2.85 2.24
N ASP A 20 -7.63 -2.65 2.98
CA ASP A 20 -7.82 -1.41 3.74
C ASP A 20 -6.96 -1.36 5.02
N ASP A 21 -7.11 -0.27 5.76
CA ASP A 21 -6.42 0.00 7.02
C ASP A 21 -6.88 -0.88 8.19
N GLU A 22 -8.08 -1.46 8.10
CA GLU A 22 -8.62 -2.42 9.06
C GLU A 22 -8.20 -3.86 8.76
N GLY A 23 -7.68 -4.12 7.55
CA GLY A 23 -7.26 -5.44 7.09
C GLY A 23 -8.28 -6.16 6.22
N ASN A 24 -9.38 -5.50 5.84
CA ASN A 24 -10.39 -6.06 4.94
C ASN A 24 -9.85 -6.07 3.50
N GLN A 25 -10.16 -7.15 2.77
CA GLN A 25 -9.87 -7.23 1.35
C GLN A 25 -10.99 -6.56 0.55
N LEU A 26 -10.67 -5.45 -0.11
CA LEU A 26 -11.61 -4.73 -0.98
C LEU A 26 -11.65 -5.28 -2.41
N GLY A 27 -10.74 -6.21 -2.72
CA GLY A 27 -10.60 -6.80 -4.05
C GLY A 27 -9.80 -5.93 -5.02
N THR A 28 -9.92 -6.23 -6.31
CA THR A 28 -9.24 -5.49 -7.37
C THR A 28 -10.01 -4.22 -7.73
N MET A 29 -9.31 -3.09 -7.78
CA MET A 29 -9.87 -1.82 -8.24
C MET A 29 -8.83 -1.01 -9.02
N ASP A 30 -9.28 0.08 -9.64
CA ASP A 30 -8.39 1.01 -10.32
C ASP A 30 -7.47 1.71 -9.33
N THR A 31 -6.21 1.87 -9.72
CA THR A 31 -5.18 2.46 -8.84
C THR A 31 -5.54 3.90 -8.45
N LEU A 32 -6.22 4.64 -9.33
CA LEU A 32 -6.71 5.99 -9.02
C LEU A 32 -7.76 5.99 -7.90
N ASP A 33 -8.68 5.03 -7.91
CA ASP A 33 -9.69 4.90 -6.85
C ASP A 33 -9.05 4.47 -5.53
N ALA A 34 -8.08 3.55 -5.58
CA ALA A 34 -7.31 3.14 -4.42
C ALA A 34 -6.50 4.31 -3.81
N LEU A 35 -5.90 5.15 -4.66
CA LEU A 35 -5.18 6.36 -4.23
C LEU A 35 -6.13 7.37 -3.59
N LYS A 36 -7.34 7.54 -4.15
CA LYS A 36 -8.36 8.40 -3.57
C LYS A 36 -8.81 7.89 -2.22
N LEU A 37 -9.07 6.59 -2.08
CA LEU A 37 -9.49 5.98 -0.81
C LEU A 37 -8.42 6.15 0.28
N ALA A 38 -7.14 5.96 -0.07
CA ALA A 38 -6.04 6.21 0.86
C ALA A 38 -5.99 7.68 1.29
N LYS A 39 -6.13 8.61 0.33
CA LYS A 39 -6.14 10.05 0.58
C LYS A 39 -7.32 10.49 1.45
N ASP A 40 -8.53 9.98 1.20
CA ASP A 40 -9.74 10.30 1.96
C ASP A 40 -9.63 9.84 3.43
N LYS A 41 -8.77 8.85 3.69
CA LYS A 41 -8.43 8.35 5.04
C LYS A 41 -7.18 9.02 5.65
N GLU A 42 -6.54 9.95 4.93
CA GLU A 42 -5.25 10.55 5.32
C GLU A 42 -4.12 9.50 5.52
N LEU A 43 -4.16 8.43 4.72
CA LEU A 43 -3.19 7.33 4.75
C LEU A 43 -2.46 7.20 3.39
N ASP A 44 -1.49 6.29 3.32
CA ASP A 44 -0.77 5.98 2.10
C ASP A 44 -1.29 4.69 1.45
N LEU A 45 -1.29 4.65 0.12
CA LEU A 45 -1.42 3.42 -0.64
C LEU A 45 -0.03 2.82 -0.85
N VAL A 46 0.26 1.69 -0.20
CA VAL A 46 1.59 1.08 -0.21
C VAL A 46 1.54 -0.27 -0.93
N GLU A 47 2.38 -0.46 -1.96
CA GLU A 47 2.52 -1.73 -2.68
C GLU A 47 3.28 -2.74 -1.79
N VAL A 48 2.54 -3.70 -1.21
CA VAL A 48 3.08 -4.70 -0.26
C VAL A 48 3.51 -5.99 -0.95
N ASN A 49 2.93 -6.31 -2.12
CA ASN A 49 3.35 -7.45 -2.93
C ASN A 49 3.37 -7.09 -4.43
N PRO A 50 4.54 -6.68 -4.97
CA PRO A 50 4.69 -6.36 -6.39
C PRO A 50 4.63 -7.58 -7.32
N ASN A 51 4.76 -8.80 -6.78
CA ASN A 51 4.85 -10.02 -7.60
C ASN A 51 3.47 -10.62 -7.91
N SER A 52 2.40 -10.12 -7.28
CA SER A 52 1.02 -10.53 -7.57
C SER A 52 0.52 -9.90 -8.87
N GLN A 53 -0.43 -10.55 -9.53
CA GLN A 53 -1.17 -10.02 -10.68
C GLN A 53 -2.68 -10.01 -10.35
N PRO A 54 -3.29 -8.84 -10.08
CA PRO A 54 -2.66 -7.51 -9.98
C PRO A 54 -1.76 -7.36 -8.73
N PRO A 55 -0.84 -6.37 -8.69
CA PRO A 55 -0.05 -6.09 -7.49
C PRO A 55 -0.94 -5.81 -6.29
N MET A 56 -0.52 -6.27 -5.12
CA MET A 56 -1.30 -6.07 -3.89
C MET A 56 -0.82 -4.81 -3.17
N ALA A 57 -1.75 -3.90 -2.92
CA ALA A 57 -1.54 -2.66 -2.21
C ALA A 57 -2.34 -2.65 -0.90
N LYS A 58 -1.76 -2.06 0.14
CA LYS A 58 -2.40 -1.87 1.44
C LYS A 58 -2.49 -0.39 1.77
N ILE A 59 -3.64 0.03 2.29
CA ILE A 59 -3.83 1.38 2.84
C ILE A 59 -3.30 1.39 4.27
N MET A 60 -2.27 2.18 4.55
CA MET A 60 -1.65 2.28 5.87
C MET A 60 -0.74 3.51 5.99
N ASP A 61 -0.34 3.87 7.21
CA ASP A 61 0.71 4.86 7.46
C ASP A 61 2.09 4.26 7.11
N TYR A 62 2.69 4.73 6.02
CA TYR A 62 3.97 4.20 5.55
C TYR A 62 5.14 4.56 6.49
N GLY A 63 5.13 5.76 7.06
CA GLY A 63 6.17 6.22 7.98
C GLY A 63 6.21 5.37 9.25
N LYS A 64 5.05 5.14 9.86
CA LYS A 64 4.89 4.29 11.04
C LYS A 64 5.21 2.83 10.72
N TYR A 65 4.89 2.35 9.51
CA TYR A 65 5.24 1.00 9.07
C TYR A 65 6.76 0.80 9.02
N ILE A 66 7.50 1.71 8.38
CA ILE A 66 8.96 1.60 8.27
C ILE A 66 9.62 1.67 9.65
N TYR A 67 9.20 2.61 10.51
CA TYR A 67 9.71 2.72 11.87
C TYR A 67 9.56 1.41 12.67
N GLN A 68 8.38 0.79 12.63
CA GLN A 68 8.15 -0.49 13.31
C GLN A 68 8.98 -1.63 12.71
N LYS A 69 9.10 -1.69 11.39
CA LYS A 69 9.89 -2.72 10.69
C LYS A 69 11.39 -2.62 10.98
N GLU A 70 11.91 -1.41 11.13
CA GLU A 70 13.31 -1.19 11.51
C GLU A 70 13.54 -1.56 12.98
N LYS A 71 12.62 -1.19 13.89
CA LYS A 71 12.72 -1.55 15.31
C LYS A 71 12.67 -3.06 15.55
N ASN A 72 11.80 -3.79 14.85
CA ASN A 72 11.68 -5.25 14.99
C ASN A 72 12.86 -6.04 14.41
N ARG A 73 13.85 -5.36 13.82
CA ARG A 73 15.09 -5.96 13.30
C ARG A 73 16.27 -5.84 14.26
N ILE A 74 16.09 -5.19 15.41
CA ILE A 74 17.06 -5.03 16.49
C ILE A 74 16.83 -6.15 17.51
#